data_AF-A0A0S7ZIT9-F1
#
_entry.id   AF-A0A0S7ZIT9-F1
#
_cell.length_a   1.000
_cell.length_b   1.000
_cell.length_c   1.000
_cell.angle_alpha   90.00
_cell.angle_beta   90.00
_cell.angle_gamma   90.00
#
_symmetry.space_group_name_H-M   'P 1'
#
loop_
_entity.id
_entity.type
_entity.pdbx_description
1 polymer ?
#
loop_
_entity_poly.entity_id
_entity_poly.type
_entity_poly.pdbx_seq_one_letter_code
_entity_poly.pdbx_strand_id
1 'polypeptide(L)'
;MTRNTFLKFLFLSLSNVRRLVFLNLIFLPPLILFIYCFVHLIPLAVRYIDSMNISVLYVHPDYKKLAIVVIGSDRVVVNHLVYVFERRDLNRLRKHLFTSELNESSTLILSENALAVGEIQYPGQQLTLLGKGGEQVVTIRIEDVKEGSIEILFYNSRIPQADRMAVLYLVGLIASFLFIAGPLVGISDYTQRVVFHESKGFSYLFDSIRSSFGKSVIICLFFSVIIGAIVMNIYFYIFIMSTDISVFIAAINFWMLVFFLFILIWVYPISAMSRDESLWKVMKKSLFISFDNFDFTLRVLLLLCVMVVISVVTLFLMPGIAGIFSFLNTALKDLSSRYSSQENESTS
;
A
#
# COMPACT_ATOMS: atom_id res chain seq x y z
N MET A 1 6.81 17.90 23.84
CA MET A 1 5.48 18.56 23.78
C MET A 1 5.06 19.00 25.17
N THR A 2 4.59 20.24 25.36
CA THR A 2 4.14 20.70 26.69
C THR A 2 2.67 20.31 26.88
N ARG A 3 2.27 20.08 28.15
CA ARG A 3 0.85 19.87 28.53
C ARG A 3 -0.05 20.99 27.95
N ASN A 4 0.48 22.20 27.86
CA ASN A 4 -0.21 23.37 27.35
C ASN A 4 -0.53 23.27 25.85
N THR A 5 0.36 22.72 25.01
CA THR A 5 0.07 22.53 23.57
C THR A 5 -1.15 21.63 23.37
N PHE A 6 -1.23 20.52 24.13
CA PHE A 6 -2.33 19.57 24.02
C PHE A 6 -3.66 20.18 24.49
N LEU A 7 -3.65 20.87 25.63
CA LEU A 7 -4.85 21.54 26.16
C LEU A 7 -5.36 22.64 25.22
N LYS A 8 -4.45 23.42 24.62
CA LYS A 8 -4.80 24.42 23.59
C LYS A 8 -5.48 23.74 22.38
N PHE A 9 -4.93 22.63 21.91
CA PHE A 9 -5.53 21.85 20.83
C PHE A 9 -6.93 21.33 21.22
N LEU A 10 -7.08 20.74 22.41
CA LEU A 10 -8.35 20.20 22.88
C LEU A 10 -9.43 21.29 22.93
N PHE A 11 -9.09 22.45 23.50
CA PHE A 11 -9.99 23.60 23.56
C PHE A 11 -10.39 24.10 22.16
N LEU A 12 -9.42 24.29 21.26
CA LEU A 12 -9.66 24.71 19.87
C LEU A 12 -10.49 23.69 19.08
N SER A 13 -10.25 22.40 19.30
CA SER A 13 -10.98 21.31 18.66
C SER A 13 -12.43 21.28 19.12
N LEU A 14 -12.69 21.44 20.43
CA LEU A 14 -14.03 21.52 20.99
C LEU A 14 -14.80 22.75 20.48
N SER A 15 -14.17 23.92 20.42
CA SER A 15 -14.82 25.14 19.91
C SER A 15 -15.13 25.07 18.41
N ASN A 16 -14.39 24.25 17.66
CA ASN A 16 -14.54 24.12 16.20
C ASN A 16 -15.04 22.74 15.76
N VAL A 17 -15.60 21.93 16.67
CA VAL A 17 -15.90 20.51 16.42
C VAL A 17 -16.80 20.32 15.20
N ARG A 18 -17.82 21.18 15.03
CA ARG A 18 -18.75 21.13 13.89
C ARG A 18 -18.03 21.29 12.55
N ARG A 19 -17.05 22.22 12.48
CA ARG A 19 -16.28 22.47 11.25
C ARG A 19 -15.32 21.31 10.95
N LEU A 20 -14.65 20.79 11.98
CA LEU A 20 -13.71 19.67 11.83
C LEU A 20 -14.43 18.38 11.42
N VAL A 21 -15.56 18.07 12.05
CA VAL A 21 -16.39 16.90 11.68
C VAL A 21 -16.94 17.04 10.25
N PHE A 22 -17.39 18.23 9.86
CA PHE A 22 -17.86 18.47 8.50
C PHE A 22 -16.75 18.27 7.45
N LEU A 23 -15.54 18.77 7.73
CA LEU A 23 -14.38 18.50 6.88
C LEU A 23 -14.12 17.00 6.76
N ASN A 24 -14.07 16.28 7.88
CA ASN A 24 -13.85 14.83 7.87
C ASN A 24 -14.93 14.07 7.08
N LEU A 25 -16.19 14.51 7.16
CA LEU A 25 -17.30 13.92 6.42
C LEU A 25 -17.10 14.03 4.89
N ILE A 26 -16.51 15.13 4.41
CA ILE A 26 -16.18 15.31 2.99
C ILE A 26 -15.12 14.31 2.52
N PHE A 27 -14.16 13.95 3.40
CA PHE A 27 -13.09 13.01 3.08
C PHE A 27 -13.46 11.55 3.27
N LEU A 28 -14.57 11.27 3.97
CA LEU A 28 -14.97 9.90 4.26
C LEU A 28 -15.30 9.09 2.99
N PRO A 29 -16.11 9.58 2.02
CA PRO A 29 -16.39 8.83 0.80
C PRO A 29 -15.15 8.46 -0.04
N PRO A 30 -14.22 9.39 -0.36
CA PRO A 30 -13.02 9.01 -1.11
C PRO A 30 -12.10 8.09 -0.30
N LEU A 31 -12.04 8.22 1.03
CA LEU A 31 -11.29 7.30 1.88
C LEU A 31 -11.86 5.87 1.86
N ILE A 32 -13.19 5.73 1.98
CA ILE A 32 -13.87 4.43 1.87
C ILE A 32 -13.64 3.82 0.49
N LEU A 33 -13.77 4.62 -0.58
CA LEU A 33 -13.52 4.18 -1.95
C LEU A 33 -12.05 3.73 -2.13
N PHE A 34 -11.09 4.48 -1.59
CA PHE A 34 -9.68 4.11 -1.62
C PHE A 34 -9.42 2.77 -0.96
N ILE A 35 -9.92 2.57 0.27
CA ILE A 35 -9.77 1.32 1.02
C ILE A 35 -10.44 0.17 0.25
N TYR A 36 -11.66 0.38 -0.24
CA TYR A 36 -12.39 -0.62 -1.01
C TYR A 36 -11.64 -1.04 -2.28
N CYS A 37 -11.21 -0.09 -3.10
CA CYS A 37 -10.43 -0.35 -4.31
C CYS A 37 -9.10 -1.05 -3.99
N PHE A 38 -8.39 -0.60 -2.96
CA PHE A 38 -7.11 -1.16 -2.55
C PHE A 38 -7.23 -2.63 -2.12
N VAL A 39 -8.20 -2.95 -1.26
CA VAL A 39 -8.46 -4.32 -0.78
C VAL A 39 -8.83 -5.28 -1.92
N HIS A 40 -9.54 -4.81 -2.94
CA HIS A 40 -9.89 -5.64 -4.10
C HIS A 40 -8.76 -5.74 -5.14
N LEU A 41 -7.91 -4.71 -5.24
CA LEU A 41 -6.79 -4.70 -6.18
C LEU A 41 -5.64 -5.60 -5.72
N ILE A 42 -5.36 -5.69 -4.42
CA ILE A 42 -4.26 -6.51 -3.89
C ILE A 42 -4.36 -7.98 -4.35
N PRO A 43 -5.48 -8.72 -4.14
CA PRO A 43 -5.57 -10.11 -4.57
C PRO A 43 -5.45 -10.28 -6.09
N LEU A 44 -5.91 -9.29 -6.87
CA LEU A 44 -5.77 -9.30 -8.33
C LEU A 44 -4.30 -9.10 -8.74
N ALA A 45 -3.58 -8.19 -8.09
CA ALA A 45 -2.16 -7.97 -8.31
C ALA A 45 -1.33 -9.19 -7.91
N VAL A 46 -1.63 -9.82 -6.77
CA VAL A 46 -0.97 -11.07 -6.34
C VAL A 46 -1.18 -12.17 -7.37
N ARG A 47 -2.42 -12.41 -7.80
CA ARG A 47 -2.71 -13.40 -8.86
C ARG A 47 -2.01 -13.10 -10.18
N TYR A 48 -1.87 -11.82 -10.52
CA TYR A 48 -1.16 -11.39 -11.72
C TYR A 48 0.33 -11.70 -11.61
N ILE A 49 0.94 -11.42 -10.45
CA ILE A 49 2.34 -11.78 -10.16
C ILE A 49 2.54 -13.30 -10.19
N ASP A 50 1.66 -14.06 -9.53
CA ASP A 50 1.72 -15.53 -9.53
C ASP A 50 1.57 -16.11 -10.95
N SER A 51 0.81 -15.44 -11.83
CA SER A 51 0.66 -15.85 -13.23
C SER A 51 1.88 -15.57 -14.12
N MET A 52 2.89 -14.84 -13.63
CA MET A 52 4.10 -14.58 -14.43
C MET A 52 4.95 -15.83 -14.62
N ASN A 53 4.91 -16.80 -13.69
CA ASN A 53 5.69 -18.05 -13.81
C ASN A 53 5.08 -19.02 -14.83
N ILE A 54 3.74 -19.07 -14.91
CA ILE A 54 3.00 -19.98 -15.80
C ILE A 54 2.06 -19.15 -16.67
N SER A 55 2.44 -18.98 -17.93
CA SER A 55 1.64 -18.30 -18.94
C SER A 55 0.74 -19.28 -19.68
N VAL A 56 -0.58 -19.10 -19.61
CA VAL A 56 -1.54 -19.89 -20.40
C VAL A 56 -1.77 -19.22 -21.74
N LEU A 57 -1.35 -19.86 -22.82
CA LEU A 57 -1.42 -19.35 -24.19
C LEU A 57 -2.75 -19.69 -24.87
N TYR A 58 -3.27 -20.89 -24.63
CA TYR A 58 -4.52 -21.37 -25.20
C TYR A 58 -5.21 -22.35 -24.24
N VAL A 59 -6.53 -22.29 -24.15
CA VAL A 59 -7.35 -23.29 -23.46
C VAL A 59 -8.51 -23.66 -24.36
N HIS A 60 -8.78 -24.96 -24.47
CA HIS A 60 -9.87 -25.43 -25.30
C HIS A 60 -11.23 -24.98 -24.71
N PRO A 61 -12.17 -24.47 -25.53
CA PRO A 61 -13.40 -23.81 -25.07
C PRO A 61 -14.28 -24.62 -24.12
N ASP A 62 -14.22 -25.95 -24.21
CA ASP A 62 -14.99 -26.86 -23.37
C ASP A 62 -14.54 -26.83 -21.90
N TYR A 63 -13.29 -26.44 -21.64
CA TYR A 63 -12.71 -26.42 -20.31
C TYR A 63 -12.75 -25.02 -19.68
N LYS A 64 -13.68 -24.81 -18.75
CA LYS A 64 -13.88 -23.50 -18.10
C LYS A 64 -13.03 -23.29 -16.83
N LYS A 65 -12.73 -24.34 -16.08
CA LYS A 65 -12.05 -24.26 -14.79
C LYS A 65 -11.00 -25.36 -14.66
N LEU A 66 -9.74 -24.99 -14.91
CA LEU A 66 -8.61 -25.89 -14.85
C LEU A 66 -7.72 -25.57 -13.65
N ALA A 67 -7.06 -26.59 -13.13
CA ALA A 67 -5.92 -26.45 -12.24
C ALA A 67 -4.70 -27.05 -12.96
N ILE A 68 -3.73 -26.20 -13.28
CA ILE A 68 -2.46 -26.60 -13.87
C ILE A 68 -1.48 -26.74 -12.72
N VAL A 69 -0.97 -27.94 -12.50
CA VAL A 69 -0.02 -28.27 -11.44
C VAL A 69 1.31 -28.58 -12.11
N VAL A 70 2.35 -27.87 -11.69
CA VAL A 70 3.71 -28.00 -12.20
C VAL A 70 4.59 -28.43 -11.04
N ILE A 71 5.27 -29.55 -11.21
CA ILE A 71 6.14 -30.12 -10.17
C ILE A 71 7.59 -29.93 -10.58
N GLY A 72 8.34 -29.19 -9.76
CA GLY A 72 9.79 -29.04 -9.82
C GLY A 72 10.50 -30.33 -9.44
N SER A 73 11.12 -31.02 -10.39
CA SER A 73 11.98 -32.18 -10.10
C SER A 73 13.35 -31.71 -9.63
N ASP A 74 13.87 -32.33 -8.56
CA ASP A 74 15.20 -32.07 -7.96
C ASP A 74 16.33 -32.87 -8.67
N ARG A 75 16.02 -33.55 -9.77
CA ARG A 75 16.99 -34.40 -10.49
C ARG A 75 17.73 -33.60 -11.56
N VAL A 76 19.03 -33.89 -11.70
CA VAL A 76 20.01 -33.31 -12.65
C VAL A 76 19.54 -33.31 -14.12
N VAL A 77 18.52 -34.11 -14.46
CA VAL A 77 17.79 -34.02 -15.73
C VAL A 77 16.41 -33.40 -15.42
N VAL A 78 16.30 -32.10 -15.70
CA VAL A 78 15.20 -31.21 -15.32
C VAL A 78 13.95 -31.52 -16.15
N ASN A 79 13.26 -32.58 -15.79
CA ASN A 79 11.96 -32.88 -16.34
C ASN A 79 10.89 -32.41 -15.36
N HIS A 80 10.27 -31.27 -15.65
CA HIS A 80 9.13 -30.78 -14.89
C HIS A 80 7.87 -31.49 -15.37
N LEU A 81 7.15 -32.14 -14.45
CA LEU A 81 5.88 -32.78 -14.76
C LEU A 81 4.76 -31.76 -14.65
N VAL A 82 3.95 -31.68 -15.69
CA VAL A 82 2.78 -30.82 -15.74
C VAL A 82 1.53 -31.68 -15.79
N TYR A 83 0.63 -31.42 -14.86
CA TYR A 83 -0.69 -32.05 -14.79
C TYR A 83 -1.77 -31.00 -14.95
N VAL A 84 -2.81 -31.34 -15.69
CA VAL A 84 -4.00 -30.50 -15.86
C VAL A 84 -5.19 -31.24 -15.31
N PHE A 85 -5.86 -30.65 -14.32
CA PHE A 85 -7.05 -31.21 -13.71
C PHE A 85 -8.23 -30.27 -13.92
N GLU A 86 -9.45 -30.82 -13.87
CA GLU A 86 -10.59 -29.97 -13.57
C GLU A 86 -10.47 -29.44 -12.13
N ARG A 87 -10.82 -28.16 -11.92
CA ARG A 87 -10.65 -27.52 -10.61
C ARG A 87 -11.37 -28.25 -9.47
N ARG A 88 -12.48 -28.93 -9.74
CA ARG A 88 -13.25 -29.68 -8.74
C ARG A 88 -12.52 -30.92 -8.22
N ASP A 89 -11.68 -31.53 -9.05
CA ASP A 89 -11.01 -32.79 -8.73
C ASP A 89 -9.72 -32.57 -7.95
N LEU A 90 -9.09 -31.39 -8.10
CA LEU A 90 -7.86 -31.04 -7.39
C LEU A 90 -7.96 -31.23 -5.88
N ASN A 91 -9.11 -30.89 -5.27
CA ASN A 91 -9.30 -31.05 -3.82
C ASN A 91 -9.20 -32.51 -3.36
N ARG A 92 -9.65 -33.47 -4.19
CA ARG A 92 -9.56 -34.91 -3.90
C ARG A 92 -8.12 -35.43 -4.05
N LEU A 93 -7.39 -34.85 -5.00
CA LEU A 93 -6.02 -35.23 -5.35
C LEU A 93 -4.96 -34.55 -4.48
N ARG A 94 -5.35 -33.54 -3.68
CA ARG A 94 -4.45 -32.75 -2.83
C ARG A 94 -3.53 -33.62 -1.96
N LYS A 95 -4.03 -34.71 -1.40
CA LYS A 95 -3.24 -35.63 -0.55
C LYS A 95 -2.11 -36.35 -1.30
N HIS A 96 -2.20 -36.46 -2.62
CA HIS A 96 -1.19 -37.08 -3.49
C HIS A 96 -0.24 -36.05 -4.10
N LEU A 97 -0.66 -34.79 -4.17
CA LEU A 97 0.19 -33.69 -4.61
C LEU A 97 1.17 -33.26 -3.52
N PHE A 98 0.70 -33.13 -2.28
CA PHE A 98 1.50 -32.56 -1.19
C PHE A 98 2.15 -33.65 -0.32
N THR A 99 2.89 -34.57 -0.94
CA THR A 99 3.77 -35.52 -0.23
C THR A 99 5.21 -34.99 -0.24
N SER A 100 6.01 -35.35 0.77
CA SER A 100 7.42 -34.93 0.85
C SER A 100 8.24 -35.42 -0.35
N GLU A 101 7.90 -36.59 -0.87
CA GLU A 101 8.44 -37.16 -2.10
C GLU A 101 7.28 -37.72 -2.92
N LEU A 102 7.26 -37.47 -4.24
CA LEU A 102 6.31 -38.11 -5.15
C LEU A 102 6.72 -39.56 -5.36
N ASN A 103 6.00 -40.47 -4.70
CA ASN A 103 6.14 -41.89 -4.96
C ASN A 103 5.46 -42.28 -6.28
N GLU A 104 5.90 -43.38 -6.89
CA GLU A 104 5.35 -43.88 -8.16
C GLU A 104 3.83 -44.07 -8.10
N SER A 105 3.31 -44.50 -6.94
CA SER A 105 1.87 -44.66 -6.73
C SER A 105 1.09 -43.35 -6.83
N SER A 106 1.63 -42.24 -6.31
CA SER A 106 0.97 -40.93 -6.38
C SER A 106 1.06 -40.38 -7.79
N THR A 107 2.20 -40.54 -8.46
CA THR A 107 2.37 -40.17 -9.88
C THR A 107 1.35 -40.89 -10.78
N LEU A 108 1.12 -42.19 -10.54
CA LEU A 108 0.13 -42.98 -11.28
C LEU A 108 -1.30 -42.52 -11.00
N ILE A 109 -1.65 -42.27 -9.73
CA ILE A 109 -2.98 -41.75 -9.38
C ILE A 109 -3.20 -40.36 -10.01
N LEU A 110 -2.18 -39.50 -9.99
CA LEU A 110 -2.26 -38.16 -10.58
C LEU A 110 -2.42 -38.24 -12.11
N SER A 111 -1.66 -39.09 -12.80
CA SER A 111 -1.76 -39.24 -14.25
C SER A 111 -3.09 -39.86 -14.67
N GLU A 112 -3.62 -40.82 -13.91
CA GLU A 112 -4.93 -41.43 -14.15
C GLU A 112 -6.08 -40.44 -13.99
N ASN A 113 -5.97 -39.48 -13.07
CA ASN A 113 -7.02 -38.49 -12.82
C ASN A 113 -6.82 -37.16 -13.58
N ALA A 114 -5.67 -36.96 -14.22
CA ALA A 114 -5.41 -35.77 -15.02
C ALA A 114 -6.19 -35.80 -16.34
N LEU A 115 -6.67 -34.64 -16.76
CA LEU A 115 -7.19 -34.42 -18.11
C LEU A 115 -6.07 -34.57 -19.13
N ALA A 116 -4.91 -33.97 -18.84
CA ALA A 116 -3.73 -34.00 -19.68
C ALA A 116 -2.46 -34.01 -18.81
N VAL A 117 -1.42 -34.67 -19.32
CA VAL A 117 -0.11 -34.78 -18.68
C VAL A 117 0.95 -34.45 -19.72
N GLY A 118 2.00 -33.76 -19.31
CA GLY A 118 3.17 -33.56 -20.15
C GLY A 118 4.40 -33.20 -19.34
N GLU A 119 5.51 -33.08 -20.05
CA GLU A 119 6.83 -32.91 -19.47
C GLU A 119 7.53 -31.73 -20.15
N ILE A 120 8.16 -30.88 -19.34
CA ILE A 120 8.94 -29.73 -19.81
C ILE A 120 10.39 -30.00 -19.52
N GLN A 121 11.22 -29.85 -20.56
CA GLN A 121 12.66 -30.12 -20.49
C GLN A 121 13.48 -28.87 -20.19
N TYR A 122 12.96 -27.69 -20.51
CA TYR A 122 13.66 -26.42 -20.28
C TYR A 122 12.68 -25.27 -20.00
N PRO A 123 13.07 -24.31 -19.14
CA PRO A 123 12.33 -23.07 -18.94
C PRO A 123 12.10 -22.32 -20.26
N GLY A 124 10.95 -21.67 -20.40
CA GLY A 124 10.52 -20.93 -21.59
C GLY A 124 9.87 -21.80 -22.69
N GLN A 125 9.92 -23.14 -22.57
CA GLN A 125 9.30 -24.05 -23.54
C GLN A 125 7.77 -23.88 -23.57
N GLN A 126 7.20 -23.86 -24.77
CA GLN A 126 5.75 -23.98 -24.94
C GLN A 126 5.38 -25.47 -24.95
N LEU A 127 4.47 -25.86 -24.05
CA LEU A 127 3.96 -27.22 -23.96
C LEU A 127 2.47 -27.22 -24.29
N THR A 128 2.11 -27.94 -25.34
CA THR A 128 0.72 -28.24 -25.68
C THR A 128 0.33 -29.58 -25.09
N LEU A 129 -0.60 -29.54 -24.15
CA LEU A 129 -1.07 -30.69 -23.40
C LEU A 129 -2.32 -31.26 -24.08
N LEU A 130 -2.22 -32.51 -24.51
CA LEU A 130 -3.30 -33.25 -25.14
C LEU A 130 -4.05 -34.09 -24.10
N GLY A 131 -5.37 -34.13 -24.23
CA GLY A 131 -6.23 -34.95 -23.41
C GLY A 131 -6.11 -36.43 -23.76
N LYS A 132 -6.79 -37.28 -22.99
CA LYS A 132 -6.81 -38.73 -23.23
C LYS A 132 -7.38 -39.12 -24.60
N GLY A 133 -8.25 -38.28 -25.18
CA GLY A 133 -8.79 -38.46 -26.53
C GLY A 133 -7.93 -37.86 -27.64
N GLY A 134 -6.76 -37.30 -27.32
CA GLY A 134 -5.87 -36.62 -28.27
C GLY A 134 -6.29 -35.17 -28.58
N GLU A 135 -7.38 -34.67 -28.00
CA GLU A 135 -7.80 -33.28 -28.13
C GLU A 135 -6.85 -32.34 -27.39
N GLN A 136 -6.61 -31.15 -27.94
CA GLN A 136 -5.82 -30.15 -27.24
C GLN A 136 -6.61 -29.63 -26.04
N VAL A 137 -6.04 -29.72 -24.82
CA VAL A 137 -6.70 -29.20 -23.61
C VAL A 137 -6.21 -27.79 -23.30
N VAL A 138 -4.88 -27.61 -23.25
CA VAL A 138 -4.24 -26.34 -22.89
C VAL A 138 -2.85 -26.24 -23.50
N THR A 139 -2.46 -25.04 -23.90
CA THR A 139 -1.07 -24.71 -24.23
C THR A 139 -0.56 -23.72 -23.20
N ILE A 140 0.56 -24.06 -22.57
CA ILE A 140 1.21 -23.23 -21.56
C ILE A 140 2.64 -22.93 -21.95
N ARG A 141 3.18 -21.85 -21.40
CA ARG A 141 4.60 -21.56 -21.32
C ARG A 141 4.95 -21.39 -19.85
N ILE A 142 6.01 -22.07 -19.43
CA ILE A 142 6.52 -21.96 -18.06
C ILE A 142 7.83 -21.20 -18.13
N GLU A 143 7.90 -20.05 -17.46
CA GLU A 143 9.08 -19.19 -17.48
C GLU A 143 10.13 -19.67 -16.47
N ASP A 144 9.71 -20.10 -15.28
CA ASP A 144 10.57 -20.62 -14.23
C ASP A 144 9.77 -21.49 -13.25
N VAL A 145 10.40 -22.50 -12.66
CA VAL A 145 9.83 -23.36 -11.60
C VAL A 145 10.94 -23.70 -10.62
N LYS A 146 10.73 -23.36 -9.35
CA LYS A 146 11.72 -23.69 -8.32
C LYS A 146 11.83 -25.20 -8.14
N GLU A 147 13.05 -25.72 -8.05
CA GLU A 147 13.33 -27.12 -7.71
C GLU A 147 12.65 -27.49 -6.38
N GLY A 148 12.05 -28.69 -6.31
CA GLY A 148 11.32 -29.16 -5.14
C GLY A 148 10.03 -28.40 -4.82
N SER A 149 9.58 -27.51 -5.70
CA SER A 149 8.33 -26.77 -5.51
C SER A 149 7.18 -27.36 -6.33
N ILE A 150 5.95 -27.11 -5.84
CA ILE A 150 4.72 -27.43 -6.56
C ILE A 150 4.02 -26.11 -6.83
N GLU A 151 4.02 -25.68 -8.09
CA GLU A 151 3.31 -24.49 -8.52
C GLU A 151 1.93 -24.88 -9.04
N ILE A 152 0.89 -24.20 -8.55
CA ILE A 152 -0.49 -24.47 -8.94
C ILE A 152 -1.09 -23.20 -9.52
N LEU A 153 -1.33 -23.22 -10.83
CA LEU A 153 -2.06 -22.16 -11.51
C LEU A 153 -3.54 -22.57 -11.67
N PHE A 154 -4.42 -21.79 -11.04
CA PHE A 154 -5.85 -21.91 -11.28
C PHE A 154 -6.26 -21.11 -12.51
N TYR A 155 -6.46 -21.79 -13.63
CA TYR A 155 -7.07 -21.19 -14.79
C TYR A 155 -8.60 -21.20 -14.65
N ASN A 156 -9.19 -20.02 -14.74
CA ASN A 156 -10.63 -19.87 -14.90
C ASN A 156 -10.80 -19.14 -16.23
N SER A 157 -11.45 -19.76 -17.21
CA SER A 157 -11.70 -19.18 -18.53
C SER A 157 -12.21 -17.78 -18.30
N ARG A 158 -11.35 -16.77 -18.55
CA ARG A 158 -11.56 -15.42 -18.06
C ARG A 158 -12.94 -14.99 -18.52
N ILE A 159 -13.82 -14.70 -17.56
CA ILE A 159 -14.91 -13.80 -17.88
C ILE A 159 -14.20 -12.47 -18.16
N PRO A 160 -14.38 -11.81 -19.31
CA PRO A 160 -13.84 -10.47 -19.59
C PRO A 160 -14.13 -9.42 -18.50
N GLN A 161 -15.00 -9.77 -17.55
CA GLN A 161 -15.29 -9.02 -16.34
C GLN A 161 -14.10 -8.89 -15.38
N ALA A 162 -13.22 -9.89 -15.20
CA ALA A 162 -12.15 -9.79 -14.20
C ALA A 162 -11.13 -8.69 -14.53
N ASP A 163 -10.70 -8.62 -15.79
CA ASP A 163 -9.79 -7.57 -16.27
C ASP A 163 -10.47 -6.19 -16.24
N ARG A 164 -11.76 -6.11 -16.59
CA ARG A 164 -12.55 -4.88 -16.48
C ARG A 164 -12.69 -4.41 -15.02
N MET A 165 -12.88 -5.33 -14.08
CA MET A 165 -12.95 -5.00 -12.65
C MET A 165 -11.59 -4.52 -12.13
N ALA A 166 -10.48 -5.13 -12.55
CA ALA A 166 -9.15 -4.66 -12.20
C ALA A 166 -8.92 -3.21 -12.67
N VAL A 167 -9.27 -2.90 -13.92
CA VAL A 167 -9.20 -1.53 -14.46
C VAL A 167 -10.12 -0.58 -13.69
N LEU A 168 -11.34 -0.99 -13.36
CA LEU A 168 -12.27 -0.19 -12.56
C LEU A 168 -11.71 0.11 -11.16
N TYR A 169 -11.15 -0.89 -10.48
CA TYR A 169 -10.54 -0.71 -9.16
C TYR A 169 -9.30 0.18 -9.24
N LEU A 170 -8.48 0.06 -10.29
CA LEU A 170 -7.33 0.92 -10.51
C LEU A 170 -7.75 2.38 -10.75
N VAL A 171 -8.73 2.61 -11.62
CA VAL A 171 -9.28 3.97 -11.87
C VAL A 171 -9.89 4.54 -10.60
N GLY A 172 -10.66 3.73 -9.84
CA GLY A 172 -11.22 4.12 -8.56
C GLY A 172 -10.15 4.44 -7.51
N LEU A 173 -9.04 3.68 -7.48
CA LEU A 173 -7.90 3.93 -6.61
C LEU A 173 -7.20 5.25 -6.95
N ILE A 174 -6.95 5.50 -8.24
CA ILE A 174 -6.34 6.76 -8.70
C ILE A 174 -7.25 7.95 -8.39
N ALA A 175 -8.54 7.85 -8.69
CA ALA A 175 -9.50 8.91 -8.41
C ALA A 175 -9.58 9.21 -6.91
N SER A 176 -9.78 8.19 -6.08
CA SER A 176 -9.84 8.35 -4.63
C SER A 176 -8.54 8.88 -4.04
N PHE A 177 -7.38 8.42 -4.53
CA PHE A 177 -6.08 8.98 -4.16
C PHE A 177 -6.01 10.47 -4.45
N LEU A 178 -6.42 10.93 -5.64
CA LEU A 178 -6.43 12.36 -5.98
C LEU A 178 -7.38 13.17 -5.08
N PHE A 179 -8.55 12.63 -4.75
CA PHE A 179 -9.51 13.27 -3.85
C PHE A 179 -9.03 13.37 -2.39
N ILE A 180 -8.18 12.44 -1.93
CA ILE A 180 -7.57 12.49 -0.60
C ILE A 180 -6.33 13.37 -0.62
N ALA A 181 -5.40 13.12 -1.55
CA ALA A 181 -4.08 13.74 -1.61
C ALA A 181 -4.14 15.22 -1.96
N GLY A 182 -4.95 15.60 -2.96
CA GLY A 182 -5.00 16.97 -3.47
C GLY A 182 -5.40 18.01 -2.43
N PRO A 183 -6.41 17.76 -1.59
CA PRO A 183 -6.81 18.72 -0.57
C PRO A 183 -5.89 18.90 0.64
N LEU A 184 -4.89 18.03 0.88
CA LEU A 184 -4.17 17.99 2.15
C LEU A 184 -3.50 19.33 2.54
N VAL A 185 -2.80 20.01 1.62
CA VAL A 185 -2.22 21.34 1.90
C VAL A 185 -3.32 22.38 2.15
N GLY A 186 -4.43 22.32 1.41
CA GLY A 186 -5.55 23.25 1.57
C GLY A 186 -6.27 23.10 2.91
N ILE A 187 -6.44 21.86 3.40
CA ILE A 187 -6.95 21.60 4.75
C ILE A 187 -5.96 22.08 5.80
N SER A 188 -4.67 21.81 5.60
CA SER A 188 -3.62 22.30 6.49
C SER A 188 -3.68 23.82 6.61
N ASP A 189 -3.81 24.55 5.50
CA ASP A 189 -3.94 26.01 5.52
C ASP A 189 -5.25 26.50 6.17
N TYR A 190 -6.38 25.89 5.83
CA TYR A 190 -7.65 26.25 6.44
C TYR A 190 -7.63 26.04 7.96
N THR A 191 -7.13 24.90 8.43
CA THR A 191 -7.00 24.59 9.86
C THR A 191 -5.96 25.46 10.55
N GLN A 192 -4.89 25.85 9.85
CA GLN A 192 -3.93 26.84 10.34
C GLN A 192 -4.66 28.14 10.67
N ARG A 193 -5.44 28.69 9.74
CA ARG A 193 -6.22 29.94 9.97
C ARG A 193 -7.19 29.84 11.15
N VAL A 194 -7.84 28.67 11.33
CA VAL A 194 -8.66 28.41 12.51
C VAL A 194 -7.84 28.50 13.81
N VAL A 195 -6.63 27.92 13.83
CA VAL A 195 -5.70 27.98 14.99
C VAL A 195 -5.17 29.41 15.22
N PHE A 196 -5.01 30.20 14.17
CA PHE A 196 -4.64 31.62 14.25
C PHE A 196 -5.84 32.55 14.50
N HIS A 197 -7.04 32.01 14.75
CA HIS A 197 -8.27 32.77 15.02
C HIS A 197 -8.69 33.71 13.89
N GLU A 198 -8.29 33.42 12.65
CA GLU A 198 -8.76 34.16 11.49
C GLU A 198 -10.15 33.66 11.07
N SER A 199 -11.15 34.55 11.11
CA SER A 199 -12.50 34.22 10.66
C SER A 199 -12.58 34.23 9.13
N LYS A 200 -12.34 33.07 8.50
CA LYS A 200 -12.58 32.86 7.07
C LYS A 200 -13.77 31.94 6.83
N GLY A 201 -14.56 32.26 5.80
CA GLY A 201 -15.68 31.45 5.35
C GLY A 201 -15.22 30.11 4.76
N PHE A 202 -16.16 29.18 4.57
CA PHE A 202 -15.86 27.85 4.02
C PHE A 202 -15.47 27.89 2.54
N SER A 203 -15.87 28.92 1.79
CA SER A 203 -15.41 29.15 0.40
C SER A 203 -13.89 29.17 0.29
N TYR A 204 -13.23 29.72 1.30
CA TYR A 204 -11.78 29.81 1.37
C TYR A 204 -11.08 28.45 1.33
N LEU A 205 -11.70 27.41 1.90
CA LEU A 205 -11.15 26.05 1.85
C LEU A 205 -10.98 25.60 0.41
N PHE A 206 -12.01 25.77 -0.42
CA PHE A 206 -11.98 25.34 -1.81
C PHE A 206 -10.97 26.14 -2.64
N ASP A 207 -10.86 27.44 -2.37
CA ASP A 207 -9.82 28.28 -2.99
C ASP A 207 -8.42 27.79 -2.62
N SER A 208 -8.20 27.48 -1.34
CA SER A 208 -6.92 26.96 -0.86
C SER A 208 -6.60 25.57 -1.41
N ILE A 209 -7.60 24.69 -1.53
CA ILE A 209 -7.45 23.38 -2.15
C ILE A 209 -7.05 23.57 -3.62
N ARG A 210 -7.77 24.42 -4.36
CA ARG A 210 -7.51 24.67 -5.78
C ARG A 210 -6.12 25.25 -6.01
N SER A 211 -5.68 26.22 -5.20
CA SER A 211 -4.36 26.84 -5.36
C SER A 211 -3.20 25.90 -5.05
N SER A 212 -3.42 24.92 -4.16
CA SER A 212 -2.35 24.06 -3.66
C SER A 212 -2.46 22.60 -4.12
N PHE A 213 -3.46 22.26 -4.94
CA PHE A 213 -3.78 20.88 -5.32
C PHE A 213 -2.57 20.13 -5.88
N GLY A 214 -1.89 20.72 -6.87
CA GLY A 214 -0.72 20.12 -7.50
C GLY A 214 0.43 19.88 -6.50
N LYS A 215 0.70 20.85 -5.61
CA LYS A 215 1.71 20.70 -4.56
C LYS A 215 1.35 19.56 -3.60
N SER A 216 0.09 19.47 -3.16
CA SER A 216 -0.35 18.39 -2.26
C SER A 216 -0.21 17.00 -2.89
N VAL A 217 -0.61 16.85 -4.16
CA VAL A 217 -0.49 15.57 -4.88
C VAL A 217 0.97 15.17 -5.03
N ILE A 218 1.85 16.10 -5.43
CA ILE A 218 3.28 15.81 -5.59
C ILE A 218 3.90 15.38 -4.24
N ILE A 219 3.61 16.11 -3.15
CA ILE A 219 4.08 15.75 -1.81
C ILE A 219 3.58 14.35 -1.45
N CYS A 220 2.27 14.10 -1.58
CA CYS A 220 1.67 12.82 -1.20
C CYS A 220 2.25 11.65 -2.02
N LEU A 221 2.40 11.82 -3.32
CA LEU A 221 2.99 10.82 -4.21
C LEU A 221 4.44 10.53 -3.85
N PHE A 222 5.25 11.57 -3.64
CA PHE A 222 6.65 11.44 -3.24
C PHE A 222 6.80 10.64 -1.94
N PHE A 223 6.04 11.00 -0.90
CA PHE A 223 6.06 10.26 0.37
C PHE A 223 5.50 8.84 0.24
N SER A 224 4.45 8.63 -0.56
CA SER A 224 3.87 7.30 -0.76
C SER A 224 4.87 6.34 -1.43
N VAL A 225 5.59 6.81 -2.45
CA VAL A 225 6.62 6.02 -3.15
C VAL A 225 7.77 5.66 -2.20
N ILE A 226 8.28 6.63 -1.43
CA ILE A 226 9.40 6.41 -0.52
C ILE A 226 9.00 5.49 0.64
N ILE A 227 7.86 5.74 1.30
CA ILE A 227 7.37 4.89 2.38
C ILE A 227 7.10 3.48 1.86
N GLY A 228 6.50 3.35 0.67
CA GLY A 228 6.30 2.06 0.01
C GLY A 228 7.61 1.31 -0.23
N ALA A 229 8.62 1.98 -0.79
CA ALA A 229 9.94 1.39 -1.02
C ALA A 229 10.61 0.93 0.30
N ILE A 230 10.55 1.75 1.36
CA ILE A 230 11.12 1.40 2.66
C ILE A 230 10.38 0.20 3.28
N VAL A 231 9.05 0.18 3.25
CA VAL A 231 8.24 -0.93 3.79
C VAL A 231 8.50 -2.22 3.00
N MET A 232 8.58 -2.15 1.67
CA MET A 232 8.93 -3.29 0.83
C MET A 232 10.34 -3.81 1.13
N ASN A 233 11.32 -2.93 1.36
CA ASN A 233 12.66 -3.33 1.77
C ASN A 233 12.66 -4.01 3.15
N ILE A 234 11.93 -3.47 4.14
CA ILE A 234 11.80 -4.10 5.46
C ILE A 234 11.21 -5.51 5.32
N TYR A 235 10.13 -5.65 4.53
CA TYR A 235 9.51 -6.94 4.25
C TYR A 235 10.50 -7.92 3.59
N PHE A 236 11.21 -7.47 2.55
CA PHE A 236 12.20 -8.28 1.84
C PHE A 236 13.30 -8.80 2.77
N TYR A 237 13.90 -7.92 3.58
CA TYR A 237 14.98 -8.35 4.47
C TYR A 237 14.51 -9.24 5.61
N ILE A 238 13.33 -9.00 6.20
CA ILE A 238 12.82 -9.82 7.30
C ILE A 238 12.35 -11.20 6.81
N PHE A 239 11.56 -11.25 5.73
CA PHE A 239 10.83 -12.46 5.35
C PHE A 239 11.49 -13.26 4.22
N ILE A 240 12.23 -12.62 3.31
CA ILE A 240 12.80 -13.30 2.14
C ILE A 240 14.23 -13.75 2.42
N MET A 241 15.08 -12.85 2.94
CA MET A 241 16.49 -13.19 3.18
C MET A 241 16.70 -14.00 4.47
N SER A 242 15.91 -13.75 5.52
CA SER A 242 15.90 -14.51 6.79
C SER A 242 17.30 -14.80 7.40
N THR A 243 18.26 -13.88 7.29
CA THR A 243 19.60 -14.00 7.90
C THR A 243 19.76 -13.01 9.06
N ASP A 244 20.69 -13.26 9.98
CA ASP A 244 20.91 -12.33 11.11
C ASP A 244 21.29 -10.91 10.65
N ILE A 245 22.06 -10.81 9.55
CA ILE A 245 22.43 -9.53 8.93
C ILE A 245 21.19 -8.82 8.34
N SER A 246 20.23 -9.56 7.80
CA SER A 246 19.03 -8.97 7.21
C SER A 246 18.15 -8.29 8.26
N VAL A 247 18.10 -8.82 9.48
CA VAL A 247 17.40 -8.17 10.61
C VAL A 247 18.02 -6.80 10.94
N PHE A 248 19.35 -6.70 10.95
CA PHE A 248 20.04 -5.43 11.18
C PHE A 248 19.75 -4.39 10.09
N ILE A 249 19.77 -4.80 8.82
CA ILE A 249 19.43 -3.92 7.69
C ILE A 249 17.95 -3.48 7.76
N ALA A 250 17.04 -4.37 8.14
CA ALA A 250 15.64 -4.04 8.36
C ALA A 250 15.46 -3.00 9.49
N ALA A 251 16.22 -3.11 10.57
CA ALA A 251 16.22 -2.12 11.66
C ALA A 251 16.70 -0.73 11.19
N ILE A 252 17.72 -0.66 10.33
CA ILE A 252 18.14 0.60 9.70
C ILE A 252 17.01 1.20 8.84
N ASN A 253 16.36 0.38 8.01
CA ASN A 253 15.23 0.83 7.18
C ASN A 253 14.06 1.31 8.03
N PHE A 254 13.79 0.65 9.15
CA PHE A 254 12.78 1.10 10.11
C PHE A 254 13.09 2.49 10.68
N TRP A 255 14.34 2.75 11.07
CA TRP A 255 14.74 4.10 11.51
C TRP A 255 14.67 5.14 10.40
N MET A 256 15.03 4.79 9.16
CA MET A 256 14.80 5.67 8.02
C MET A 256 13.32 6.02 7.85
N LEU A 257 12.41 5.05 8.02
CA LEU A 257 10.97 5.31 8.01
C LEU A 257 10.58 6.33 9.08
N VAL A 258 11.05 6.16 10.32
CA VAL A 258 10.78 7.10 11.42
C VAL A 258 11.25 8.51 11.08
N PHE A 259 12.46 8.67 10.52
CA PHE A 259 12.97 9.98 10.10
C PHE A 259 12.14 10.59 8.96
N PHE A 260 11.69 9.79 7.99
CA PHE A 260 10.79 10.26 6.94
C PHE A 260 9.44 10.70 7.49
N LEU A 261 8.91 9.99 8.49
CA LEU A 261 7.69 10.39 9.19
C LEU A 261 7.86 11.73 9.91
N PHE A 262 9.04 12.04 10.45
CA PHE A 262 9.30 13.36 11.04
C PHE A 262 9.16 14.49 10.02
N ILE A 263 9.72 14.31 8.82
CA ILE A 263 9.58 15.30 7.74
C ILE A 263 8.10 15.45 7.36
N LEU A 264 7.37 14.33 7.26
CA LEU A 264 5.96 14.30 6.89
C LEU A 264 5.05 15.06 7.87
N ILE A 265 5.37 15.02 9.18
CA ILE A 265 4.65 15.78 10.22
C ILE A 265 4.62 17.27 9.88
N TRP A 266 5.73 17.82 9.37
CA TRP A 266 5.91 19.26 9.21
C TRP A 266 5.71 19.76 7.78
N VAL A 267 5.83 18.89 6.77
CA VAL A 267 5.79 19.31 5.35
C VAL A 267 4.50 20.03 4.96
N TYR A 268 3.35 19.53 5.39
CA TYR A 268 2.04 20.12 5.06
C TYR A 268 1.78 21.43 5.82
N PRO A 269 1.99 21.52 7.15
CA PRO A 269 1.94 22.79 7.88
C PRO A 269 2.88 23.87 7.32
N ILE A 270 4.12 23.51 6.99
CA ILE A 270 5.10 24.46 6.44
C ILE A 270 4.72 24.87 5.01
N SER A 271 4.24 23.93 4.20
CA SER A 271 3.74 24.25 2.84
C SER A 271 2.54 25.18 2.87
N ALA A 272 1.68 25.10 3.89
CA ALA A 272 0.57 26.02 4.07
C ALA A 272 1.05 27.42 4.44
N MET A 273 2.06 27.53 5.32
CA MET A 273 2.66 28.81 5.71
C MET A 273 3.47 29.47 4.57
N SER A 274 4.22 28.67 3.80
CA SER A 274 5.17 29.13 2.77
C SER A 274 4.67 28.86 1.35
N ARG A 275 3.52 29.43 0.98
CA ARG A 275 2.80 29.09 -0.27
C ARG A 275 3.62 29.29 -1.54
N ASP A 276 4.49 30.30 -1.58
CA ASP A 276 5.26 30.66 -2.78
C ASP A 276 6.60 29.92 -2.88
N GLU A 277 6.97 29.16 -1.85
CA GLU A 277 8.24 28.45 -1.84
C GLU A 277 8.18 27.16 -2.69
N SER A 278 9.36 26.78 -3.19
CA SER A 278 9.55 25.51 -3.88
C SER A 278 9.45 24.35 -2.90
N LEU A 279 8.96 23.20 -3.38
CA LEU A 279 8.80 21.99 -2.54
C LEU A 279 10.09 21.56 -1.86
N TRP A 280 11.23 21.70 -2.56
CA TRP A 280 12.54 21.41 -1.99
C TRP A 280 12.87 22.28 -0.77
N LYS A 281 12.56 23.59 -0.81
CA LYS A 281 12.76 24.50 0.33
C LYS A 281 11.85 24.10 1.49
N VAL A 282 10.59 23.77 1.22
CA VAL A 282 9.63 23.30 2.24
C VAL A 282 10.13 22.02 2.91
N MET A 283 10.57 21.03 2.13
CA MET A 283 11.13 19.79 2.66
C MET A 283 12.38 20.03 3.50
N LYS A 284 13.30 20.89 3.03
CA LYS A 284 14.52 21.24 3.77
C LYS A 284 14.19 21.92 5.11
N LYS A 285 13.22 22.85 5.12
CA LYS A 285 12.73 23.47 6.37
C LYS A 285 12.11 22.46 7.31
N SER A 286 11.30 21.54 6.76
CA SER A 286 10.67 20.46 7.54
C SER A 286 11.70 19.54 8.17
N LEU A 287 12.78 19.23 7.44
CA LEU A 287 13.92 18.45 7.94
C LEU A 287 14.61 19.17 9.11
N PHE A 288 15.00 20.44 8.94
CA PHE A 288 15.67 21.19 10.01
C PHE A 288 14.77 21.33 11.25
N ILE A 289 13.51 21.71 11.08
CA ILE A 289 12.55 21.81 12.19
C ILE A 289 12.42 20.49 12.94
N SER A 290 12.39 19.36 12.22
CA SER A 290 12.31 18.03 12.81
C SER A 290 13.50 17.71 13.71
N PHE A 291 14.72 17.95 13.20
CA PHE A 291 15.97 17.55 13.86
C PHE A 291 16.41 18.55 14.94
N ASP A 292 16.23 19.85 14.72
CA ASP A 292 16.50 20.89 15.73
C ASP A 292 15.58 20.72 16.95
N ASN A 293 14.40 20.10 16.76
CA ASN A 293 13.41 19.85 17.81
C ASN A 293 13.08 18.37 17.93
N PHE A 294 14.10 17.51 17.89
CA PHE A 294 13.92 16.05 17.86
C PHE A 294 12.97 15.52 18.94
N ASP A 295 13.19 15.87 20.21
CA ASP A 295 12.31 15.43 21.32
C ASP A 295 10.87 15.91 21.16
N PHE A 296 10.68 17.15 20.68
CA PHE A 296 9.34 17.69 20.45
C PHE A 296 8.63 16.94 19.31
N THR A 297 9.33 16.74 18.19
CA THR A 297 8.83 16.01 17.01
C THR A 297 8.51 14.56 17.35
N LEU A 298 9.36 13.87 18.13
CA LEU A 298 9.10 12.51 18.58
C LEU A 298 7.82 12.42 19.43
N ARG A 299 7.59 13.35 20.36
CA ARG A 299 6.34 13.38 21.15
C ARG A 299 5.12 13.70 20.29
N VAL A 300 5.26 14.56 19.28
CA VAL A 300 4.20 14.82 18.30
C VAL A 300 3.88 13.55 17.50
N LEU A 301 4.89 12.82 17.03
CA LEU A 301 4.71 11.54 16.32
C LEU A 301 3.95 10.53 17.18
N LEU A 302 4.36 10.32 18.43
CA LEU A 302 3.70 9.37 19.34
C LEU A 302 2.23 9.74 19.57
N LEU A 303 1.92 11.03 19.76
CA LEU A 303 0.55 11.47 19.94
C LEU A 303 -0.27 11.34 18.64
N LEU A 304 0.33 11.59 17.48
CA LEU A 304 -0.31 11.34 16.18
C LEU A 304 -0.68 9.86 16.02
N CYS A 305 0.17 8.92 16.44
CA CYS A 305 -0.16 7.51 16.44
C CYS A 305 -1.44 7.23 17.26
N VAL A 306 -1.55 7.79 18.47
CA VAL A 306 -2.76 7.69 19.29
C VAL A 306 -3.97 8.31 18.59
N MET A 307 -3.82 9.50 17.99
CA MET A 307 -4.88 10.19 17.26
C MET A 307 -5.35 9.42 16.01
N VAL A 308 -4.44 8.71 15.33
CA VAL A 308 -4.77 7.82 14.21
C VAL A 308 -5.58 6.63 14.71
N VAL A 309 -5.18 5.99 15.81
CA VAL A 309 -5.96 4.88 16.41
C VAL A 309 -7.36 5.34 16.81
N ILE A 310 -7.48 6.49 17.48
CA ILE A 310 -8.77 7.08 17.84
C ILE A 310 -9.58 7.43 16.58
N SER A 311 -8.93 7.92 15.53
CA SER A 311 -9.61 8.20 14.25
C SER A 311 -10.18 6.92 13.67
N VAL A 312 -9.46 5.80 13.66
CA VAL A 312 -10.00 4.52 13.15
C VAL A 312 -11.21 4.07 13.98
N VAL A 313 -11.13 4.13 15.31
CA VAL A 313 -12.24 3.76 16.22
C VAL A 313 -13.48 4.63 15.99
N THR A 314 -13.30 5.90 15.68
CA THR A 314 -14.39 6.86 15.42
C THR A 314 -14.78 6.97 13.95
N LEU A 315 -14.37 6.02 13.10
CA LEU A 315 -14.62 6.03 11.65
C LEU A 315 -14.17 7.34 10.97
N PHE A 316 -13.01 7.82 11.37
CA PHE A 316 -12.36 9.07 10.94
C PHE A 316 -13.16 10.35 11.20
N LEU A 317 -14.19 10.32 12.05
CA LEU A 317 -14.97 11.51 12.39
C LEU A 317 -14.24 12.43 13.39
N MET A 318 -13.54 11.87 14.39
CA MET A 318 -12.83 12.65 15.40
C MET A 318 -11.59 11.92 15.93
N PRO A 319 -10.36 12.44 15.76
CA PRO A 319 -10.02 13.73 15.16
C PRO A 319 -10.09 13.76 13.62
N GLY A 320 -9.92 12.63 12.93
CA GLY A 320 -9.89 12.58 11.46
C GLY A 320 -8.77 13.43 10.84
N ILE A 321 -8.82 13.64 9.53
CA ILE A 321 -7.77 14.37 8.79
C ILE A 321 -7.70 15.84 9.24
N ALA A 322 -8.85 16.50 9.38
CA ALA A 322 -8.88 17.91 9.78
C ALA A 322 -8.42 18.13 11.23
N GLY A 323 -8.78 17.23 12.14
CA GLY A 323 -8.31 17.29 13.53
C GLY A 323 -6.81 17.05 13.65
N ILE A 324 -6.27 16.12 12.86
CA ILE A 324 -4.81 15.89 12.78
C ILE A 324 -4.10 17.16 12.28
N PHE A 325 -4.56 17.80 11.21
CA PHE A 325 -3.94 19.05 10.75
C PHE A 325 -4.11 20.21 11.72
N SER A 326 -5.27 20.33 12.38
CA SER A 326 -5.47 21.32 13.44
C SER A 326 -4.49 21.13 14.60
N PHE A 327 -4.23 19.88 14.98
CA PHE A 327 -3.21 19.53 15.97
C PHE A 327 -1.80 19.90 15.51
N LEU A 328 -1.41 19.51 14.30
CA LEU A 328 -0.11 19.82 13.72
C LEU A 328 0.14 21.33 13.63
N ASN A 329 -0.86 22.10 13.19
CA ASN A 329 -0.76 23.56 13.12
C ASN A 329 -0.69 24.21 14.51
N THR A 330 -1.37 23.65 15.51
CA THR A 330 -1.24 24.08 16.91
C THR A 330 0.17 23.81 17.44
N ALA A 331 0.73 22.64 17.13
CA ALA A 331 2.09 22.28 17.50
C ALA A 331 3.12 23.19 16.80
N LEU A 332 2.93 23.49 15.51
CA LEU A 332 3.79 24.40 14.76
C LEU A 332 3.75 25.83 15.35
N LYS A 333 2.56 26.32 15.70
CA LYS A 333 2.40 27.64 16.34
C LYS A 333 3.08 27.71 17.72
N ASP A 334 2.97 26.65 18.51
CA ASP A 334 3.67 26.57 19.80
C ASP A 334 5.19 26.57 19.58
N LEU A 335 5.67 25.84 18.58
CA LEU A 335 7.09 25.80 18.24
C LEU A 335 7.61 27.15 17.77
N SER A 336 6.91 27.82 16.84
CA SER A 336 7.32 29.13 16.33
C SER A 336 7.36 30.19 17.43
N SER A 337 6.45 30.12 18.40
CA SER A 337 6.44 31.05 19.55
C SER A 337 7.70 30.95 20.42
N ARG A 338 8.31 29.75 20.53
CA ARG A 338 9.54 29.57 21.33
C ARG A 338 10.74 30.23 20.66
N TYR A 339 10.85 30.09 19.34
CA TYR A 339 11.90 30.75 18.57
C TYR A 339 11.80 32.27 18.68
N SER A 340 10.59 32.84 18.57
CA SER A 340 10.41 34.29 18.73
C SER A 340 10.74 34.79 20.14
N SER A 341 10.44 34.00 21.19
CA SER A 341 10.80 34.38 22.56
C SER A 341 12.31 34.39 22.78
N GLN A 342 13.02 33.40 22.24
CA GLN A 342 14.49 33.33 22.33
C GLN A 342 15.19 34.47 21.58
N GLU A 343 14.66 34.87 20.42
CA GLU A 343 15.20 36.01 19.65
C GLU A 343 15.05 37.33 20.42
N ASN A 344 13.89 37.54 21.07
CA ASN A 344 13.65 38.72 21.90
C ASN A 344 14.53 38.75 23.17
N GLU A 345 14.81 37.59 23.79
CA GLU A 345 15.74 37.50 24.93
C GLU A 345 17.20 37.73 24.53
N SER A 346 17.58 37.41 23.28
CA SER A 346 18.95 37.63 22.79
C SER A 346 19.24 39.08 22.38
N THR A 347 18.21 39.90 22.24
CA THR A 347 18.30 41.32 21.82
C THR A 347 18.07 42.31 22.96
N SER A 348 17.64 41.83 24.14
CA SER A 348 17.57 42.58 25.41
C SER A 348 18.83 42.38 26.23
#